data_AF-A0A372ZUQ2-F1
#
_entry.id   AF-A0A372ZUQ2-F1
#
_cell.length_a   1.000
_cell.length_b   1.000
_cell.length_c   1.000
_cell.angle_alpha   90.00
_cell.angle_beta   90.00
_cell.angle_gamma   90.00
#
_symmetry.space_group_name_H-M   'P 1'
#
loop_
_entity.id
_entity.type
_entity.pdbx_description
1 polymer ?
#
loop_
_entity_poly.entity_id
_entity_poly.type
_entity_poly.pdbx_seq_one_letter_code
_entity_poly.pdbx_strand_id
1 'polypeptide(L)'
;MELFDTATVLARVLTSGVVMSIEKSDRELPALERLLTKRTGRAKAVLLNSRTGALHAALAGQGIGHGDTVALAGPDEATTAFLAWLGVTVEGQAPAAFDLVSLTPENAGRLDELTAEATAPALVVDLSGLGFGPAAAVLTDDERLWARAERLKIFGAYDLRTMWTQQEADEDLVPGVQFNYRLSPLVAGCVRMALTHAARPAAASSGAR
;
A
#
# COMPACT_ATOMS: atom_id res chain seq x y z
N MET A 1 -10.17 -21.94 12.98
CA MET A 1 -9.65 -21.03 11.94
C MET A 1 -10.38 -21.41 10.66
N GLU A 2 -11.50 -20.75 10.34
CA GLU A 2 -12.08 -20.97 9.01
C GLU A 2 -11.01 -20.56 8.01
N LEU A 3 -10.58 -21.53 7.22
CA LEU A 3 -9.68 -21.31 6.10
C LEU A 3 -10.33 -20.20 5.27
N PHE A 4 -9.67 -19.05 5.20
CA PHE A 4 -9.98 -18.04 4.21
C PHE A 4 -10.30 -18.76 2.91
N ASP A 5 -11.41 -18.44 2.25
CA ASP A 5 -11.76 -19.03 0.97
C ASP A 5 -10.88 -18.44 -0.15
N THR A 6 -9.58 -18.59 0.08
CA THR A 6 -8.47 -18.28 -0.80
C THR A 6 -8.63 -19.09 -2.08
N ALA A 7 -9.27 -20.27 -2.01
CA ALA A 7 -9.64 -21.06 -3.18
C ALA A 7 -10.57 -20.28 -4.12
N THR A 8 -11.60 -19.59 -3.59
CA THR A 8 -12.45 -18.71 -4.40
C THR A 8 -11.69 -17.52 -4.99
N VAL A 9 -10.76 -16.91 -4.24
CA VAL A 9 -9.92 -15.81 -4.78
C VAL A 9 -8.99 -16.33 -5.89
N LEU A 10 -8.29 -17.44 -5.64
CA LEU A 10 -7.42 -18.11 -6.61
C LEU A 10 -8.18 -18.48 -7.87
N ALA A 11 -9.33 -19.15 -7.73
CA ALA A 11 -10.17 -19.52 -8.86
C ALA A 11 -10.59 -18.28 -9.66
N ARG A 12 -11.06 -17.21 -9.00
CA ARG A 12 -11.48 -15.98 -9.69
C ARG A 12 -10.34 -15.30 -10.44
N VAL A 13 -9.17 -15.16 -9.82
CA VAL A 13 -8.02 -14.48 -10.44
C VAL A 13 -7.44 -15.34 -11.57
N LEU A 14 -7.19 -16.62 -11.35
CA LEU A 14 -6.62 -17.51 -12.37
C LEU A 14 -7.55 -17.72 -13.56
N THR A 15 -8.86 -17.78 -13.35
CA THR A 15 -9.83 -17.90 -14.46
C THR A 15 -10.06 -16.59 -15.21
N SER A 16 -9.78 -15.43 -14.60
CA SER A 16 -9.89 -14.15 -15.28
C SER A 16 -8.82 -13.92 -16.35
N GLY A 17 -7.71 -14.67 -16.29
CA GLY A 17 -6.53 -14.44 -17.11
C GLY A 17 -5.77 -13.15 -16.76
N VAL A 18 -6.23 -12.39 -15.75
CA VAL A 18 -5.61 -11.16 -15.25
C VAL A 18 -4.64 -11.51 -14.13
N VAL A 19 -3.37 -11.73 -14.49
CA VAL A 19 -2.33 -12.15 -13.54
C VAL A 19 -1.33 -11.02 -13.29
N MET A 20 -1.17 -10.09 -14.23
CA MET A 20 -0.27 -8.94 -14.10
C MET A 20 -1.02 -7.67 -13.72
N SER A 21 -0.40 -6.81 -12.93
CA SER A 21 -0.98 -5.53 -12.48
C SER A 21 -1.06 -4.45 -13.58
N ILE A 22 -0.96 -4.82 -14.86
CA ILE A 22 -0.95 -3.92 -16.02
C ILE A 22 -2.11 -4.16 -16.97
N GLU A 23 -2.99 -5.09 -16.65
CA GLU A 23 -4.10 -5.44 -17.51
C GLU A 23 -5.27 -4.47 -17.29
N LYS A 24 -5.80 -3.91 -18.38
CA LYS A 24 -6.87 -2.90 -18.35
C LYS A 24 -8.14 -3.38 -17.61
N SER A 25 -8.36 -4.68 -17.53
CA SER A 25 -9.50 -5.31 -16.89
C SER A 25 -9.27 -5.68 -15.42
N ASP A 26 -8.14 -5.30 -14.80
CA ASP A 26 -7.90 -5.58 -13.39
C ASP A 26 -8.94 -4.91 -12.48
N ARG A 27 -9.46 -5.71 -11.55
CA ARG A 27 -10.46 -5.30 -10.55
C ARG A 27 -9.96 -5.47 -9.13
N GLU A 28 -8.91 -6.24 -8.89
CA GLU A 28 -8.47 -6.57 -7.53
C GLU A 28 -7.66 -5.43 -6.90
N LEU A 29 -6.73 -4.81 -7.64
CA LEU A 29 -5.99 -3.65 -7.13
C LEU A 29 -6.91 -2.44 -6.84
N PRO A 30 -7.78 -1.99 -7.77
CA PRO A 30 -8.67 -0.86 -7.48
C PRO A 30 -9.67 -1.17 -6.35
N ALA A 31 -10.06 -2.44 -6.17
CA ALA A 31 -10.95 -2.82 -5.09
C ALA A 31 -10.26 -2.80 -3.72
N LEU A 32 -8.97 -3.19 -3.65
CA LEU A 32 -8.19 -3.09 -2.43
C LEU A 32 -7.90 -1.62 -2.07
N GLU A 33 -7.53 -0.78 -3.04
CA GLU A 33 -7.35 0.67 -2.83
C GLU A 33 -8.61 1.30 -2.21
N ARG A 34 -9.78 1.05 -2.81
CA ARG A 34 -11.07 1.54 -2.29
C ARG A 34 -11.38 1.05 -0.89
N LEU A 35 -11.02 -0.20 -0.56
CA LEU A 35 -11.23 -0.73 0.78
C LEU A 35 -10.35 0.01 1.80
N LEU A 36 -9.07 0.19 1.48
CA LEU A 36 -8.10 0.85 2.36
C LEU A 36 -8.44 2.34 2.56
N THR A 37 -8.78 3.07 1.50
CA THR A 37 -9.21 4.47 1.61
C THR A 37 -10.50 4.60 2.43
N LYS A 38 -11.48 3.70 2.22
CA LYS A 38 -12.70 3.68 3.02
C LYS A 38 -12.44 3.45 4.51
N ARG A 39 -11.51 2.55 4.86
CA ARG A 39 -11.24 2.20 6.28
C ARG A 39 -10.38 3.22 7.02
N THR A 40 -9.52 3.93 6.31
CA THR A 40 -8.60 4.91 6.92
C THR A 40 -9.08 6.35 6.81
N GLY A 41 -10.06 6.62 5.93
CA GLY A 41 -10.53 7.97 5.63
C GLY A 41 -9.63 8.76 4.69
N ARG A 42 -8.45 8.23 4.30
CA ARG A 42 -7.53 8.90 3.37
C ARG A 42 -8.07 8.90 1.94
N ALA A 43 -7.85 9.96 1.19
CA ALA A 43 -8.43 10.14 -0.14
C ALA A 43 -7.86 9.20 -1.22
N LYS A 44 -6.57 8.84 -1.12
CA LYS A 44 -5.83 8.08 -2.14
C LYS A 44 -5.03 6.94 -1.52
N ALA A 45 -4.77 5.92 -2.31
CA ALA A 45 -3.89 4.80 -1.96
C ALA A 45 -2.97 4.45 -3.14
N VAL A 46 -1.76 4.02 -2.81
CA VAL A 46 -0.78 3.41 -3.73
C VAL A 46 -0.46 2.02 -3.18
N LEU A 47 -0.72 0.98 -3.98
CA LEU A 47 -0.40 -0.40 -3.59
C LEU A 47 1.00 -0.81 -4.07
N LEU A 48 1.75 -1.46 -3.19
CA LEU A 48 3.13 -1.88 -3.42
C LEU A 48 3.35 -3.32 -2.97
N ASN A 49 4.30 -4.00 -3.61
CA ASN A 49 4.65 -5.40 -3.31
C ASN A 49 5.59 -5.58 -2.11
N SER A 50 5.84 -4.54 -1.30
CA SER A 50 6.71 -4.65 -0.13
C SER A 50 6.58 -3.44 0.77
N ARG A 51 6.85 -3.65 2.07
CA ARG A 51 7.02 -2.56 3.03
C ARG A 51 8.11 -1.59 2.59
N THR A 52 9.27 -2.08 2.15
CA THR A 52 10.37 -1.25 1.64
C THR A 52 9.94 -0.34 0.49
N GLY A 53 9.20 -0.89 -0.49
CA GLY A 53 8.64 -0.10 -1.57
C GLY A 53 7.70 0.99 -1.04
N ALA A 54 6.85 0.68 -0.06
CA ALA A 54 5.94 1.66 0.54
C ALA A 54 6.67 2.77 1.30
N LEU A 55 7.73 2.45 2.05
CA LEU A 55 8.57 3.46 2.70
C LEU A 55 9.21 4.39 1.67
N HIS A 56 9.74 3.81 0.58
CA HIS A 56 10.31 4.59 -0.51
C HIS A 56 9.25 5.50 -1.17
N ALA A 57 8.06 4.97 -1.46
CA ALA A 57 6.97 5.73 -2.05
C ALA A 57 6.44 6.83 -1.14
N ALA A 58 6.40 6.62 0.19
CA ALA A 58 6.00 7.64 1.15
C ALA A 58 6.97 8.83 1.16
N LEU A 59 8.27 8.58 1.06
CA LEU A 59 9.30 9.62 1.01
C LEU A 59 9.39 10.29 -0.36
N ALA A 60 9.55 9.51 -1.43
CA ALA A 60 9.64 10.03 -2.80
C ALA A 60 8.36 10.77 -3.20
N GLY A 61 7.19 10.34 -2.70
CA GLY A 61 5.93 11.04 -2.85
C GLY A 61 6.01 12.49 -2.35
N GLN A 62 6.65 12.70 -1.21
CA GLN A 62 6.86 14.04 -0.64
C GLN A 62 8.00 14.82 -1.34
N GLY A 63 8.71 14.19 -2.27
CA GLY A 63 9.91 14.75 -2.90
C GLY A 63 11.17 14.59 -2.05
N ILE A 64 11.14 13.72 -1.04
CA ILE A 64 12.28 13.42 -0.18
C ILE A 64 13.14 12.33 -0.83
N GLY A 65 14.44 12.56 -0.91
CA GLY A 65 15.41 11.64 -1.50
C GLY A 65 16.82 11.77 -0.93
N HIS A 66 17.80 11.40 -1.73
CA HIS A 66 19.21 11.38 -1.31
C HIS A 66 19.69 12.76 -0.83
N GLY A 67 20.33 12.79 0.35
CA GLY A 67 20.84 14.01 0.98
C GLY A 67 19.84 14.72 1.88
N ASP A 68 18.57 14.34 1.85
CA ASP A 68 17.54 14.94 2.71
C ASP A 68 17.58 14.38 4.12
N THR A 69 16.97 15.13 5.04
CA THR A 69 16.79 14.75 6.45
C THR A 69 15.31 14.68 6.78
N VAL A 70 14.90 13.65 7.51
CA VAL A 70 13.51 13.43 7.94
C VAL A 70 13.42 13.13 9.42
N ALA A 71 12.29 13.46 10.04
CA ALA A 71 11.93 12.96 11.36
C ALA A 71 11.10 11.69 11.23
N LEU A 72 11.37 10.69 12.07
CA LEU A 72 10.60 9.45 12.17
C LEU A 72 10.48 8.99 13.62
N ALA A 73 9.29 8.55 13.99
CA ALA A 73 9.04 8.00 15.32
C ALA A 73 9.52 6.54 15.40
N GLY A 74 10.73 6.34 15.91
CA GLY A 74 11.27 5.02 16.29
C GLY A 74 11.36 4.00 15.14
N PRO A 75 12.10 4.30 14.05
CA PRO A 75 12.28 3.34 12.97
C PRO A 75 13.00 2.07 13.47
N ASP A 76 12.57 0.91 12.99
CA ASP A 76 13.29 -0.34 13.24
C ASP A 76 14.63 -0.40 12.47
N GLU A 77 15.45 -1.40 12.76
CA GLU A 77 16.78 -1.55 12.16
C GLU A 77 16.71 -1.68 10.63
N ALA A 78 15.75 -2.44 10.11
CA ALA A 78 15.56 -2.63 8.68
C ALA A 78 15.17 -1.32 7.98
N THR A 79 14.28 -0.53 8.59
CA THR A 79 13.91 0.80 8.11
C THR A 79 15.12 1.73 8.13
N THR A 80 15.87 1.76 9.23
CA THR A 80 17.07 2.59 9.37
C THR A 80 18.12 2.26 8.31
N ALA A 81 18.42 0.97 8.11
CA ALA A 81 19.36 0.52 7.10
C ALA A 81 18.91 0.90 5.67
N PHE A 82 17.61 0.77 5.39
CA PHE A 82 17.07 1.15 4.09
C PHE A 82 17.13 2.66 3.84
N LEU A 83 16.81 3.49 4.83
CA LEU A 83 16.92 4.95 4.73
C LEU A 83 18.36 5.41 4.53
N ALA A 84 19.30 4.79 5.24
CA ALA A 84 20.73 5.03 5.04
C ALA A 84 21.17 4.64 3.61
N TRP A 85 20.66 3.53 3.07
CA TRP A 85 20.92 3.14 1.67
C TRP A 85 20.34 4.14 0.66
N LEU A 86 19.15 4.71 0.93
CA LEU A 86 18.60 5.81 0.13
C LEU A 86 19.40 7.12 0.29
N GLY A 87 20.30 7.20 1.27
CA GLY A 87 21.03 8.42 1.63
C GLY A 87 20.14 9.46 2.32
N VAL A 88 19.07 9.04 2.98
CA VAL A 88 18.20 9.88 3.79
C VAL A 88 18.66 9.80 5.25
N THR A 89 18.89 10.94 5.87
CA THR A 89 19.25 11.02 7.29
C THR A 89 18.00 11.08 8.16
N VAL A 90 17.98 10.37 9.29
CA VAL A 90 16.87 10.44 10.24
C VAL A 90 17.30 11.26 11.46
N GLU A 91 16.66 12.41 11.65
CA GLU A 91 16.87 13.30 12.79
C GLU A 91 15.52 13.73 13.40
N GLY A 92 15.39 13.58 14.72
CA GLY A 92 14.17 13.93 15.44
C GLY A 92 13.03 12.93 15.24
N GLN A 93 11.91 13.21 15.92
CA GLN A 93 10.76 12.30 15.99
C GLN A 93 9.46 12.91 15.46
N ALA A 94 9.37 14.24 15.38
CA ALA A 94 8.15 14.93 14.95
C ALA A 94 8.47 16.26 14.25
N PRO A 95 7.64 16.68 13.27
CA PRO A 95 6.56 15.91 12.67
C PRO A 95 7.11 14.77 11.80
N ALA A 96 6.57 13.56 11.96
CA ALA A 96 7.07 12.39 11.26
C ALA A 96 6.75 12.49 9.75
N ALA A 97 7.69 12.07 8.90
CA ALA A 97 7.47 12.04 7.45
C ALA A 97 6.37 11.04 7.06
N PHE A 98 6.19 9.96 7.82
CA PHE A 98 5.08 9.02 7.65
C PHE A 98 4.73 8.33 8.97
N ASP A 99 3.48 7.91 9.09
CA ASP A 99 3.03 6.95 10.10
C ASP A 99 3.09 5.54 9.52
N LEU A 100 3.35 4.53 10.35
CA LEU A 100 3.43 3.13 9.93
C LEU A 100 2.53 2.25 10.80
N VAL A 101 1.68 1.46 10.17
CA VAL A 101 0.86 0.43 10.81
C VAL A 101 1.13 -0.91 10.13
N SER A 102 1.49 -1.93 10.92
CA SER A 102 1.63 -3.31 10.44
C SER A 102 0.40 -4.15 10.79
N LEU A 103 -0.22 -4.75 9.77
CA LEU A 103 -1.38 -5.61 9.93
C LEU A 103 -1.00 -7.08 10.00
N THR A 104 -1.69 -7.76 10.89
CA THR A 104 -1.65 -9.20 11.17
C THR A 104 -3.09 -9.72 11.22
N PRO A 105 -3.32 -11.03 11.12
CA PRO A 105 -4.67 -11.59 11.26
C PRO A 105 -5.38 -11.15 12.56
N GLU A 106 -4.63 -10.93 13.63
CA GLU A 106 -5.13 -10.58 14.97
C GLU A 106 -5.62 -9.13 15.05
N ASN A 107 -5.04 -8.21 14.27
CA ASN A 107 -5.35 -6.78 14.33
C ASN A 107 -5.98 -6.21 13.04
N ALA A 108 -6.09 -7.00 11.97
CA ALA A 108 -6.65 -6.59 10.68
C ALA A 108 -8.06 -5.98 10.78
N GLY A 109 -8.85 -6.45 11.75
CA GLY A 109 -10.19 -5.93 12.04
C GLY A 109 -10.21 -4.51 12.60
N ARG A 110 -9.06 -3.98 13.06
CA ARG A 110 -8.92 -2.72 13.79
C ARG A 110 -8.16 -1.65 13.01
N LEU A 111 -8.02 -1.78 11.69
CA LEU A 111 -7.25 -0.84 10.86
C LEU A 111 -7.68 0.62 11.05
N ASP A 112 -8.98 0.88 11.11
CA ASP A 112 -9.57 2.20 11.37
C ASP A 112 -9.16 2.75 12.74
N GLU A 113 -9.21 1.94 13.80
CA GLU A 113 -8.73 2.34 15.15
C GLU A 113 -7.22 2.62 15.16
N LEU A 114 -6.42 1.74 14.52
CA LEU A 114 -4.96 1.84 14.49
C LEU A 114 -4.46 3.05 13.70
N THR A 115 -5.31 3.63 12.84
CA THR A 115 -4.95 4.75 11.97
C THR A 115 -5.66 6.05 12.37
N ALA A 116 -6.49 6.04 13.42
CA ALA A 116 -7.26 7.20 13.85
C ALA A 116 -6.39 8.40 14.26
N GLU A 117 -5.20 8.14 14.82
CA GLU A 117 -4.25 9.16 15.28
C GLU A 117 -3.14 9.44 14.25
N ALA A 118 -3.20 8.82 13.05
CA ALA A 118 -2.18 9.00 12.02
C ALA A 118 -2.29 10.38 11.37
N THR A 119 -1.37 11.28 11.72
CA THR A 119 -1.37 12.69 11.31
C THR A 119 -0.32 13.02 10.25
N ALA A 120 0.62 12.10 9.98
CA ALA A 120 1.66 12.33 8.99
C ALA A 120 1.06 12.48 7.57
N PRO A 121 1.75 13.17 6.65
CA PRO A 121 1.29 13.36 5.27
C PRO A 121 1.12 12.05 4.49
N ALA A 122 1.87 11.01 4.87
CA ALA A 122 1.74 9.65 4.35
C ALA A 122 1.48 8.66 5.48
N LEU A 123 0.53 7.75 5.26
CA LEU A 123 0.27 6.60 6.11
C LEU A 123 0.71 5.33 5.38
N VAL A 124 1.73 4.66 5.91
CA VAL A 124 2.21 3.37 5.41
C VAL A 124 1.45 2.26 6.14
N VAL A 125 0.84 1.36 5.38
CA VAL A 125 0.19 0.16 5.91
C VAL A 125 0.95 -1.06 5.39
N ASP A 126 1.68 -1.74 6.27
CA ASP A 126 2.33 -3.01 5.96
C ASP A 126 1.31 -4.15 6.08
N LEU A 127 1.08 -4.85 4.97
CA LEU A 127 0.09 -5.90 4.82
C LEU A 127 0.74 -7.30 4.83
N SER A 128 2.07 -7.36 4.91
CA SER A 128 2.84 -8.60 4.80
C SER A 128 2.49 -9.60 5.90
N GLY A 129 2.17 -9.10 7.10
CA GLY A 129 1.78 -9.93 8.24
C GLY A 129 0.48 -10.71 8.03
N LEU A 130 -0.33 -10.40 7.01
CA LEU A 130 -1.55 -11.14 6.68
C LEU A 130 -1.29 -12.52 6.03
N GLY A 131 -0.04 -12.80 5.63
CA GLY A 131 0.36 -14.15 5.19
C GLY A 131 0.14 -14.47 3.71
N PHE A 132 -0.15 -13.48 2.86
CA PHE A 132 -0.33 -13.68 1.41
C PHE A 132 0.88 -13.27 0.56
N GLY A 133 2.01 -13.02 1.22
CA GLY A 133 3.25 -12.52 0.62
C GLY A 133 3.51 -11.04 0.93
N PRO A 134 4.65 -10.51 0.49
CA PRO A 134 4.99 -9.10 0.67
C PRO A 134 3.95 -8.19 0.02
N ALA A 135 3.38 -7.28 0.82
CA ALA A 135 2.39 -6.33 0.36
C ALA A 135 2.37 -5.14 1.31
N ALA A 136 2.18 -3.94 0.76
CA ALA A 136 1.99 -2.74 1.55
C ALA A 136 1.21 -1.68 0.76
N ALA A 137 0.78 -0.64 1.44
CA ALA A 137 0.13 0.52 0.85
C ALA A 137 0.69 1.81 1.41
N VAL A 138 0.68 2.87 0.60
CA VAL A 138 0.81 4.25 1.05
C VAL A 138 -0.52 4.95 0.84
N LEU A 139 -1.06 5.54 1.90
CA LEU A 139 -2.28 6.32 1.84
C LEU A 139 -2.00 7.79 2.12
N THR A 140 -2.71 8.67 1.45
CA THR A 140 -2.53 10.12 1.58
C THR A 140 -3.77 10.88 1.12
N ASP A 141 -3.87 12.13 1.54
CA ASP A 141 -4.85 13.10 1.06
C ASP A 141 -4.26 14.03 0.00
N ASP A 142 -2.95 14.01 -0.20
CA ASP A 142 -2.24 14.85 -1.16
C ASP A 142 -2.12 14.15 -2.53
N GLU A 143 -2.76 14.74 -3.55
CA GLU A 143 -2.72 14.25 -4.92
C GLU A 143 -1.32 14.29 -5.54
N ARG A 144 -0.49 15.27 -5.18
CA ARG A 144 0.89 15.35 -5.67
C ARG A 144 1.76 14.25 -5.07
N LEU A 145 1.57 13.97 -3.77
CA LEU A 145 2.24 12.86 -3.10
C LEU A 145 1.85 11.54 -3.76
N TRP A 146 0.55 11.31 -3.94
CA TRP A 146 0.04 10.13 -4.62
C TRP A 146 0.62 9.98 -6.04
N ALA A 147 0.62 11.04 -6.84
CA ALA A 147 1.11 11.00 -8.23
C ALA A 147 2.61 10.67 -8.31
N ARG A 148 3.42 11.25 -7.42
CA ARG A 148 4.87 10.96 -7.33
C ARG A 148 5.14 9.54 -6.82
N ALA A 149 4.39 9.10 -5.81
CA ALA A 149 4.48 7.74 -5.27
C ALA A 149 4.10 6.68 -6.33
N GLU A 150 3.06 6.92 -7.14
CA GLU A 150 2.69 6.04 -8.26
C GLU A 150 3.79 5.95 -9.32
N ARG A 151 4.47 7.06 -9.61
CA ARG A 151 5.55 7.12 -10.60
C ARG A 151 6.77 6.28 -10.22
N LEU A 152 6.95 5.98 -8.94
CA LEU A 152 8.03 5.10 -8.48
C LEU A 152 7.88 3.67 -9.04
N LYS A 153 6.67 3.26 -9.41
CA LYS A 153 6.40 1.95 -10.01
C LYS A 153 6.62 2.01 -11.53
N ILE A 154 7.51 1.15 -12.04
CA ILE A 154 7.55 0.86 -13.48
C ILE A 154 6.19 0.29 -13.89
N PHE A 155 5.55 0.86 -14.91
CA PHE A 155 4.18 0.51 -15.32
C PHE A 155 3.14 0.69 -14.21
N GLY A 156 3.30 1.74 -13.39
CA GLY A 156 2.28 2.20 -12.44
C GLY A 156 1.04 2.78 -13.12
N ALA A 157 0.07 3.28 -12.35
CA ALA A 157 -1.17 3.82 -12.91
C ALA A 157 -0.92 4.96 -13.91
N TYR A 158 0.16 5.72 -13.70
CA TYR A 158 0.58 6.80 -14.59
C TYR A 158 1.05 6.27 -15.95
N ASP A 159 2.03 5.37 -15.94
CA ASP A 159 2.60 4.76 -17.13
C ASP A 159 1.54 3.99 -17.95
N LEU A 160 0.60 3.32 -17.29
CA LEU A 160 -0.49 2.63 -17.99
C LEU A 160 -1.43 3.59 -18.70
N ARG A 161 -1.74 4.74 -18.08
CA ARG A 161 -2.53 5.78 -18.74
C ARG A 161 -1.81 6.31 -19.96
N THR A 162 -0.54 6.70 -19.84
CA THR A 162 0.23 7.22 -20.98
C THR A 162 0.43 6.16 -22.07
N MET A 163 0.67 4.89 -21.71
CA MET A 163 0.74 3.78 -22.67
C MET A 163 -0.56 3.56 -23.44
N TRP A 164 -1.71 3.64 -22.78
CA TRP A 164 -3.01 3.41 -23.44
C TRP A 164 -3.58 4.62 -24.15
N THR A 165 -3.24 5.83 -23.71
CA THR A 165 -3.76 7.09 -24.28
C THR A 165 -2.79 7.75 -25.25
N GLN A 166 -1.54 7.29 -25.31
CA GLN A 166 -0.43 7.93 -26.03
C GLN A 166 -0.21 9.41 -25.66
N GLN A 167 -0.73 9.87 -24.51
CA GLN A 167 -0.48 11.21 -24.01
C GLN A 167 0.92 11.28 -23.36
N GLU A 168 1.65 12.34 -23.66
CA GLU A 168 2.93 12.63 -23.00
C GLU A 168 2.71 12.92 -21.51
N ALA A 169 3.71 12.52 -20.73
CA ALA A 169 3.74 12.74 -19.30
C ALA A 169 3.85 14.25 -18.97
N ASP A 170 3.11 14.72 -17.98
CA ASP A 170 3.18 16.08 -17.40
C ASP A 170 4.64 16.49 -17.14
N GLU A 171 5.03 17.67 -17.64
CA GLU A 171 6.40 18.20 -17.59
C GLU A 171 6.91 18.36 -16.15
N ASP A 172 6.02 18.66 -15.20
CA ASP A 172 6.35 18.83 -13.77
C ASP A 172 6.72 17.52 -13.06
N LEU A 173 6.54 16.39 -13.73
CA LEU A 173 6.74 15.06 -13.17
C LEU A 173 7.80 14.32 -14.00
N VAL A 174 9.03 14.85 -13.95
CA VAL A 174 10.24 14.27 -14.55
C VAL A 174 10.41 12.81 -14.10
N PRO A 175 10.74 11.86 -15.01
CA PRO A 175 10.96 10.46 -14.62
C PRO A 175 12.17 10.34 -13.68
N GLY A 176 11.91 10.07 -12.40
CA GLY A 176 12.92 9.58 -11.46
C GLY A 176 13.23 8.09 -11.71
N VAL A 177 14.17 7.53 -10.97
CA VAL A 177 14.45 6.08 -10.99
C VAL A 177 13.17 5.32 -10.62
N GLN A 178 12.74 4.42 -11.49
CA GLN A 178 11.57 3.58 -11.26
C GLN A 178 11.96 2.17 -10.82
N PHE A 179 11.11 1.54 -10.01
CA PHE A 179 11.32 0.22 -9.45
C PHE A 179 10.13 -0.70 -9.73
N ASN A 180 10.37 -2.01 -9.76
CA ASN A 180 9.31 -2.99 -9.88
C ASN A 180 8.65 -3.26 -8.52
N TYR A 181 7.92 -2.25 -8.01
CA TYR A 181 7.17 -2.35 -6.75
C TYR A 181 5.71 -2.77 -6.93
N ARG A 182 5.35 -3.38 -8.06
CA ARG A 182 3.96 -3.68 -8.40
C ARG A 182 3.40 -4.85 -7.58
N LEU A 183 2.32 -4.59 -6.86
CA LEU A 183 1.53 -5.63 -6.20
C LEU A 183 0.74 -6.43 -7.24
N SER A 184 0.70 -7.75 -7.11
CA SER A 184 -0.08 -8.59 -8.04
C SER A 184 -1.58 -8.57 -7.71
N PRO A 185 -2.46 -8.72 -8.71
CA PRO A 185 -3.91 -8.86 -8.50
C PRO A 185 -4.29 -10.00 -7.55
N LEU A 186 -3.54 -11.12 -7.59
CA LEU A 186 -3.78 -12.26 -6.69
C LEU A 186 -3.57 -11.88 -5.22
N VAL A 187 -2.41 -11.28 -4.90
CA VAL A 187 -2.11 -10.87 -3.52
C VAL A 187 -3.11 -9.80 -3.07
N ALA A 188 -3.45 -8.85 -3.94
CA ALA A 188 -4.45 -7.83 -3.65
C ALA A 188 -5.82 -8.43 -3.32
N GLY A 189 -6.27 -9.42 -4.11
CA GLY A 189 -7.53 -10.13 -3.87
C GLY A 189 -7.54 -10.88 -2.54
N CYS A 190 -6.44 -11.54 -2.19
CA CYS A 190 -6.30 -12.27 -0.92
C CYS A 190 -6.29 -11.33 0.29
N VAL A 191 -5.50 -10.25 0.23
CA VAL A 191 -5.47 -9.22 1.27
C VAL A 191 -6.85 -8.58 1.46
N ARG A 192 -7.52 -8.22 0.36
CA ARG A 192 -8.86 -7.64 0.41
C ARG A 192 -9.87 -8.56 1.09
N MET A 193 -9.82 -9.85 0.78
CA MET A 193 -10.66 -10.86 1.43
C MET A 193 -10.37 -10.90 2.95
N ALA A 194 -9.09 -10.99 3.34
CA ALA A 194 -8.72 -11.06 4.75
C ALA A 194 -9.19 -9.83 5.54
N LEU A 195 -8.98 -8.63 5.00
CA LEU A 195 -9.45 -7.38 5.61
C LEU A 195 -10.99 -7.30 5.72
N THR A 196 -11.70 -7.85 4.73
CA THR A 196 -13.17 -7.88 4.73
C THR A 196 -13.71 -8.87 5.78
N HIS A 197 -13.06 -10.03 5.93
CA HIS A 197 -13.44 -11.03 6.93
C HIS A 197 -13.14 -10.55 8.35
N ALA A 198 -11.97 -9.93 8.56
CA ALA A 198 -11.57 -9.43 9.87
C ALA A 198 -12.46 -8.28 10.39
N ALA A 199 -13.11 -7.54 9.48
CA ALA A 199 -14.05 -6.47 9.83
C ALA A 199 -15.47 -6.97 10.19
N ARG A 200 -15.78 -8.26 9.99
CA ARG A 200 -17.08 -8.81 10.41
C ARG A 200 -17.08 -8.98 11.93
N PRO A 201 -18.13 -8.53 12.64
CA PRO A 201 -18.35 -8.94 14.01
C PRO A 201 -18.36 -10.48 14.05
N ALA A 202 -17.67 -11.09 15.01
CA ALA A 202 -17.80 -12.51 15.25
C ALA A 202 -19.29 -12.81 15.39
N ALA A 203 -19.86 -13.58 14.46
CA ALA A 203 -21.23 -14.01 14.58
C ALA A 203 -21.39 -14.65 15.96
N ALA A 204 -22.26 -14.08 16.80
CA ALA A 204 -22.57 -14.66 18.09
C ALA A 204 -22.87 -16.13 17.84
N SER A 205 -22.04 -17.02 18.40
CA SER A 205 -22.24 -18.46 18.32
C SER A 205 -23.68 -18.70 18.73
N SER A 206 -24.54 -19.04 17.78
CA SER A 206 -25.91 -19.41 18.06
C SER A 206 -25.82 -20.70 18.86
N GLY A 207 -25.91 -20.55 20.18
CA GLY A 207 -26.06 -21.65 21.10
C GLY A 207 -27.31 -22.41 20.73
N ALA A 208 -27.15 -23.50 20.00
CA ALA A 208 -28.14 -24.56 19.95
C ALA A 208 -28.04 -25.29 21.29
N ARG A 209 -29.00 -25.00 22.18
CA ARG A 209 -29.39 -25.87 23.27
C ARG A 209 -30.21 -27.04 22.73
#